data_AF-A0ABD3DNU6-F1
#
_entry.id   AF-A0ABD3DNU6-F1
#
_cell.length_a   1.000
_cell.length_b   1.000
_cell.length_c   1.000
_cell.angle_alpha   90.00
_cell.angle_beta   90.00
_cell.angle_gamma   90.00
#
_symmetry.space_group_name_H-M   'P 1'
#
loop_
_entity.id
_entity.type
_entity.pdbx_description
1 polymer ?
#
loop_
_entity_poly.entity_id
_entity_poly.type
_entity_poly.pdbx_seq_one_letter_code
_entity_poly.pdbx_strand_id
1 'polypeptide(L)'
;MGSSERSRKKVHIWKKAIFHFLLCFVMGFFTGFAPISKTSVFSSHVTMSLTSSSYSPEPVEMLHQNSNRSMLDESDSKGNETLITPDEEKNEVGDEKTSARRLVIVVTPTSDRNKIRGVLLRRLANTLRLVAQPLLWIVVERQSDDSKVSEILRKSGIMYRHVVFKENFTDLKSEMDHQRNMALSHIEHHRLSGIVHFAGLSNVYDLSFFEEIRAIEAFGAWPMAKLAANRKRVIIEGPVCDSSEVVGWHLRKMNNVTSDDTVRLPPLHISSFAFNSSILWDPERWGRTSSAQDTSQNSLGYLRKEVLEEETKLKGIPAHDCSKVLLWYLKIFKEH
;
A
#
# COMPACT_ATOMS: atom_id res chain seq x y z
N MET A 1 -24.77 -7.56 72.58
CA MET A 1 -23.66 -8.40 72.08
C MET A 1 -24.12 -9.14 70.84
N GLY A 2 -23.53 -8.89 69.65
CA GLY A 2 -23.98 -9.54 68.41
C GLY A 2 -23.33 -9.05 67.10
N SER A 3 -22.07 -8.58 67.13
CA SER A 3 -21.41 -8.02 65.93
C SER A 3 -20.24 -8.88 65.38
N SER A 4 -19.73 -9.86 66.13
CA SER A 4 -18.50 -10.58 65.74
C SER A 4 -18.73 -11.80 64.81
N GLU A 5 -19.91 -12.42 64.81
CA GLU A 5 -20.14 -13.67 64.04
C GLU A 5 -20.32 -13.47 62.53
N ARG A 6 -20.80 -12.30 62.08
CA ARG A 6 -21.07 -12.07 60.65
C ARG A 6 -19.80 -11.84 59.82
N SER A 7 -18.71 -11.40 60.46
CA SER A 7 -17.42 -11.15 59.83
C SER A 7 -16.68 -12.44 59.47
N ARG A 8 -16.65 -13.44 60.36
CA ARG A 8 -15.93 -14.71 60.14
C ARG A 8 -16.49 -15.53 58.97
N LYS A 9 -17.81 -15.47 58.72
CA LYS A 9 -18.44 -16.19 57.60
C LYS A 9 -18.06 -15.60 56.22
N LYS A 10 -17.90 -14.28 56.09
CA LYS A 10 -17.48 -13.65 54.82
C LYS A 10 -16.00 -13.93 54.49
N VAL A 11 -15.14 -13.94 55.50
CA VAL A 11 -13.70 -14.25 55.32
C VAL A 11 -13.47 -15.69 54.86
N HIS A 12 -14.28 -16.65 55.34
CA HIS A 12 -14.18 -18.05 54.90
C HIS A 12 -14.65 -18.27 53.45
N ILE A 13 -15.68 -17.54 53.00
CA ILE A 13 -16.19 -17.64 51.62
C ILE A 13 -15.15 -17.07 50.64
N TRP A 14 -14.52 -15.95 50.97
CA TRP A 14 -13.50 -15.36 50.11
C TRP A 14 -12.22 -16.21 50.04
N LYS A 15 -11.81 -16.85 51.14
CA LYS A 15 -10.71 -17.82 51.14
C LYS A 15 -11.00 -19.04 50.26
N LYS A 16 -12.24 -19.56 50.24
CA LYS A 16 -12.63 -20.66 49.35
C LYS A 16 -12.62 -20.24 47.87
N ALA A 17 -13.08 -19.02 47.57
CA ALA A 17 -13.07 -18.50 46.20
C ALA A 17 -11.63 -18.28 45.68
N ILE A 18 -10.75 -17.73 46.50
CA ILE A 18 -9.33 -17.53 46.14
C ILE A 18 -8.64 -18.88 45.91
N PHE A 19 -8.89 -19.88 46.75
CA PHE A 19 -8.31 -21.22 46.57
C PHE A 19 -8.80 -21.88 45.27
N HIS A 20 -10.09 -21.77 44.94
CA HIS A 20 -10.61 -22.25 43.66
C HIS A 20 -10.02 -21.52 42.46
N PHE A 21 -9.84 -20.19 42.55
CA PHE A 21 -9.24 -19.42 41.47
C PHE A 21 -7.77 -19.79 41.25
N LEU A 22 -7.01 -19.99 42.33
CA LEU A 22 -5.63 -20.47 42.28
C LEU A 22 -5.52 -21.89 41.70
N LEU A 23 -6.42 -22.80 42.08
CA LEU A 23 -6.46 -24.15 41.55
C LEU A 23 -6.72 -24.15 40.03
N CYS A 24 -7.70 -23.35 39.56
CA CYS A 24 -7.97 -23.21 38.14
C CYS A 24 -6.80 -22.58 37.37
N PHE A 25 -6.13 -21.58 37.96
CA PHE A 25 -4.97 -20.94 37.35
C PHE A 25 -3.79 -21.90 37.22
N VAL A 26 -3.49 -22.69 38.26
CA VAL A 26 -2.41 -23.69 38.23
C VAL A 26 -2.73 -24.80 37.21
N MET A 27 -3.96 -25.31 37.17
CA MET A 27 -4.36 -26.30 36.17
C MET A 27 -4.26 -25.75 34.74
N GLY A 28 -4.72 -24.51 34.51
CA GLY A 28 -4.60 -23.82 33.22
C GLY A 28 -3.14 -23.60 32.79
N PHE A 29 -2.29 -23.18 33.73
CA PHE A 29 -0.86 -22.97 33.50
C PHE A 29 -0.17 -24.26 33.05
N PHE A 30 -0.42 -25.39 33.71
CA PHE A 30 0.19 -26.67 33.31
C PHE A 30 -0.41 -27.26 32.03
N THR A 31 -1.69 -27.00 31.71
CA THR A 31 -2.26 -27.39 30.40
C THR A 31 -1.68 -26.59 29.23
N GLY A 32 -1.16 -25.39 29.47
CA GLY A 32 -0.51 -24.54 28.44
C GLY A 32 0.91 -24.99 28.05
N PHE A 33 1.54 -25.84 28.87
CA PHE A 33 2.90 -26.38 28.62
C PHE A 33 2.92 -27.87 28.27
N ALA A 34 1.76 -28.52 28.09
CA ALA A 34 1.71 -29.88 27.58
C ALA A 34 2.06 -29.89 26.08
N PRO A 35 3.10 -30.62 25.63
CA PRO A 35 3.43 -30.70 24.21
C PRO A 35 2.32 -31.44 23.47
N ILE A 36 1.67 -30.76 22.53
CA ILE A 36 0.70 -31.38 21.62
C ILE A 36 1.48 -32.33 20.70
N SER A 37 1.55 -33.60 21.10
CA SER A 37 1.97 -34.68 20.23
C SER A 37 0.94 -34.81 19.09
N LYS A 38 1.45 -34.69 17.86
CA LYS A 38 0.68 -34.84 16.63
C LYS A 38 0.02 -36.22 16.60
N THR A 39 -1.31 -36.24 16.63
CA THR A 39 -2.08 -37.33 16.03
C THR A 39 -3.19 -36.72 15.21
N SER A 40 -3.06 -36.82 13.88
CA SER A 40 -4.19 -36.70 12.98
C SER A 40 -5.10 -37.91 13.21
N VAL A 41 -6.40 -37.71 13.09
CA VAL A 41 -7.44 -38.60 12.51
C VAL A 41 -8.75 -38.29 13.25
N PHE A 42 -9.62 -37.48 12.64
CA PHE A 42 -10.96 -37.94 12.24
C PHE A 42 -11.67 -36.85 11.42
N SER A 43 -12.14 -37.28 10.25
CA SER A 43 -13.10 -36.58 9.40
C SER A 43 -14.48 -36.61 10.04
N SER A 44 -15.16 -35.46 10.09
CA SER A 44 -16.61 -35.38 10.17
C SER A 44 -17.08 -34.18 9.37
N HIS A 45 -17.73 -34.47 8.24
CA HIS A 45 -18.55 -33.54 7.47
C HIS A 45 -19.53 -32.79 8.37
N VAL A 46 -19.52 -31.45 8.29
CA VAL A 46 -20.70 -30.63 8.60
C VAL A 46 -20.85 -29.61 7.49
N THR A 47 -21.76 -29.94 6.57
CA THR A 47 -22.27 -29.03 5.55
C THR A 47 -23.22 -28.03 6.23
N MET A 48 -22.86 -26.76 6.29
CA MET A 48 -23.82 -25.68 6.52
C MET A 48 -24.15 -25.00 5.20
N SER A 49 -25.30 -25.39 4.66
CA SER A 49 -26.02 -24.69 3.61
C SER A 49 -26.49 -23.33 4.11
N LEU A 50 -25.95 -22.24 3.56
CA LEU A 50 -26.61 -20.94 3.57
C LEU A 50 -27.28 -20.73 2.22
N THR A 51 -28.60 -20.67 2.28
CA THR A 51 -29.51 -20.20 1.23
C THR A 51 -29.23 -18.72 0.94
N SER A 52 -28.79 -18.40 -0.28
CA SER A 52 -28.96 -17.09 -0.88
C SER A 52 -29.82 -17.22 -2.13
N SER A 53 -31.05 -16.73 -2.02
CA SER A 53 -31.94 -16.46 -3.14
C SER A 53 -31.45 -15.22 -3.88
N SER A 54 -31.13 -15.34 -5.17
CA SER A 54 -31.40 -14.30 -6.19
C SER A 54 -31.09 -14.81 -7.59
N TYR A 55 -32.17 -15.02 -8.34
CA TYR A 55 -32.35 -14.84 -9.79
C TYR A 55 -31.10 -14.54 -10.65
N SER A 56 -30.89 -15.42 -11.62
CA SER A 56 -30.06 -15.20 -12.81
C SER A 56 -30.86 -15.66 -14.04
N PRO A 57 -30.92 -14.91 -15.15
CA PRO A 57 -31.38 -15.44 -16.44
C PRO A 57 -30.21 -15.87 -17.33
N GLU A 58 -30.44 -16.96 -18.05
CA GLU A 58 -29.58 -17.61 -19.05
C GLU A 58 -29.08 -16.68 -20.17
N PRO A 59 -27.95 -17.02 -20.84
CA PRO A 59 -27.62 -16.45 -22.14
C PRO A 59 -28.27 -17.26 -23.26
N VAL A 60 -28.95 -16.54 -24.16
CA VAL A 60 -29.45 -17.05 -25.44
C VAL A 60 -28.30 -17.14 -26.44
N GLU A 61 -28.09 -18.31 -27.02
CA GLU A 61 -27.33 -18.52 -28.25
C GLU A 61 -28.00 -17.81 -29.44
N MET A 62 -27.25 -17.00 -30.19
CA MET A 62 -27.57 -16.63 -31.57
C MET A 62 -26.28 -16.60 -32.40
N LEU A 63 -26.04 -17.75 -33.05
CA LEU A 63 -25.63 -17.93 -34.44
C LEU A 63 -25.05 -16.70 -35.18
N HIS A 64 -23.76 -16.78 -35.54
CA HIS A 64 -23.29 -16.17 -36.79
C HIS A 64 -22.44 -17.17 -37.58
N GLN A 65 -23.06 -17.61 -38.67
CA GLN A 65 -22.53 -18.40 -39.77
C GLN A 65 -21.86 -17.46 -40.78
N ASN A 66 -20.62 -17.76 -41.19
CA ASN A 66 -20.09 -17.68 -42.56
C ASN A 66 -18.56 -17.81 -42.53
N SER A 67 -18.02 -18.93 -43.01
CA SER A 67 -17.62 -19.17 -44.39
C SER A 67 -16.20 -18.66 -44.66
N ASN A 68 -15.23 -19.58 -44.67
CA ASN A 68 -14.33 -19.76 -45.80
C ASN A 68 -13.76 -21.18 -45.81
N ARG A 69 -13.72 -21.71 -47.01
CA ARG A 69 -13.66 -23.11 -47.42
C ARG A 69 -12.26 -23.37 -48.00
N SER A 70 -11.71 -24.54 -47.67
CA SER A 70 -10.83 -25.36 -48.53
C SER A 70 -9.45 -24.80 -48.94
N MET A 71 -8.39 -25.53 -48.61
CA MET A 71 -7.73 -26.38 -49.61
C MET A 71 -6.84 -27.44 -48.94
N LEU A 72 -7.05 -28.67 -49.40
CA LEU A 72 -6.25 -29.86 -49.17
C LEU A 72 -4.89 -29.72 -49.87
N ASP A 73 -3.83 -30.23 -49.25
CA ASP A 73 -2.85 -31.00 -50.00
C ASP A 73 -2.35 -32.14 -49.11
N GLU A 74 -2.50 -33.34 -49.64
CA GLU A 74 -2.23 -34.63 -49.02
C GLU A 74 -1.15 -35.26 -49.90
N SER A 75 0.04 -35.49 -49.35
CA SER A 75 1.04 -36.34 -50.00
C SER A 75 1.66 -37.28 -48.97
N ASP A 76 1.22 -38.52 -49.03
CA ASP A 76 1.81 -39.70 -48.41
C ASP A 76 3.23 -39.94 -48.95
N SER A 77 4.18 -40.19 -48.04
CA SER A 77 5.32 -41.04 -48.35
C SER A 77 5.76 -41.83 -47.12
N LYS A 78 5.87 -43.14 -47.33
CA LYS A 78 6.12 -44.21 -46.37
C LYS A 78 7.51 -44.15 -45.71
N GLY A 79 7.52 -44.54 -44.43
CA GLY A 79 8.49 -45.49 -43.87
C GLY A 79 9.84 -44.94 -43.40
N ASN A 80 10.00 -44.79 -42.08
CA ASN A 80 10.73 -45.78 -41.28
C ASN A 80 10.61 -45.47 -39.78
N GLU A 81 10.25 -46.51 -39.05
CA GLU A 81 10.07 -46.57 -37.61
C GLU A 81 11.37 -46.25 -36.87
N THR A 82 11.27 -45.49 -35.78
CA THR A 82 12.21 -45.62 -34.67
C THR A 82 11.41 -45.52 -33.39
N LEU A 83 11.23 -46.67 -32.74
CA LEU A 83 10.64 -46.81 -31.42
C LEU A 83 11.41 -45.95 -30.41
N ILE A 84 10.76 -44.93 -29.83
CA ILE A 84 11.16 -44.34 -28.55
C ILE A 84 9.91 -44.26 -27.70
N THR A 85 9.90 -45.04 -26.63
CA THR A 85 8.90 -45.08 -25.57
C THR A 85 8.80 -43.70 -24.88
N PRO A 86 7.59 -43.20 -24.55
CA PRO A 86 7.47 -41.99 -23.75
C PRO A 86 7.67 -42.32 -22.27
N ASP A 87 8.77 -41.86 -21.69
CA ASP A 87 8.90 -41.74 -20.25
C ASP A 87 7.95 -40.63 -19.78
N GLU A 88 7.05 -40.99 -18.86
CA GLU A 88 6.15 -40.07 -18.16
C GLU A 88 6.97 -39.11 -17.28
N GLU A 89 7.39 -37.97 -17.85
CA GLU A 89 7.77 -36.82 -17.04
C GLU A 89 6.50 -36.26 -16.38
N LYS A 90 6.29 -36.70 -15.14
CA LYS A 90 5.47 -35.98 -14.16
C LYS A 90 6.03 -34.58 -14.02
N ASN A 91 5.45 -33.65 -14.78
CA ASN A 91 5.54 -32.23 -14.50
C ASN A 91 4.87 -32.00 -13.15
N GLU A 92 5.65 -32.13 -12.08
CA GLU A 92 5.37 -31.51 -10.80
C GLU A 92 5.29 -30.00 -11.09
N VAL A 93 4.07 -29.52 -11.32
CA VAL A 93 3.75 -28.11 -11.21
C VAL A 93 4.08 -27.75 -9.77
N GLY A 94 5.31 -27.25 -9.59
CA GLY A 94 5.72 -26.61 -8.37
C GLY A 94 4.71 -25.52 -8.09
N ASP A 95 3.92 -25.75 -7.05
CA ASP A 95 3.05 -24.77 -6.44
C ASP A 95 3.98 -23.65 -5.92
N GLU A 96 4.35 -22.71 -6.80
CA GLU A 96 4.88 -21.43 -6.40
C GLU A 96 3.82 -20.85 -5.48
N LYS A 97 4.08 -20.97 -4.18
CA LYS A 97 3.38 -20.27 -3.11
C LYS A 97 3.52 -18.79 -3.42
N THR A 98 2.65 -18.25 -4.27
CA THR A 98 2.64 -16.85 -4.66
C THR A 98 2.35 -16.08 -3.39
N SER A 99 3.41 -15.61 -2.72
CA SER A 99 3.27 -14.71 -1.58
C SER A 99 2.34 -13.58 -2.03
N ALA A 100 1.23 -13.39 -1.32
CA ALA A 100 0.23 -12.41 -1.71
C ALA A 100 0.91 -11.04 -1.84
N ARG A 101 0.93 -10.48 -3.06
CA ARG A 101 1.56 -9.18 -3.32
C ARG A 101 0.90 -8.12 -2.43
N ARG A 102 1.71 -7.32 -1.72
CA ARG A 102 1.21 -6.24 -0.86
C ARG A 102 0.50 -5.17 -1.70
N LEU A 103 -0.61 -4.63 -1.19
CA LEU A 103 -1.34 -3.53 -1.80
C LEU A 103 -0.46 -2.28 -1.89
N VAL A 104 -0.46 -1.64 -3.06
CA VAL A 104 0.08 -0.28 -3.22
C VAL A 104 -1.09 0.71 -3.23
N ILE A 105 -1.04 1.70 -2.34
CA ILE A 105 -2.03 2.78 -2.21
C ILE A 105 -1.42 4.05 -2.78
N VAL A 106 -1.85 4.46 -3.97
CA VAL A 106 -1.38 5.68 -4.61
C VAL A 106 -2.30 6.83 -4.23
N VAL A 107 -1.75 7.88 -3.63
CA VAL A 107 -2.50 9.08 -3.24
C VAL A 107 -2.17 10.23 -4.19
N THR A 108 -3.17 10.76 -4.87
CA THR A 108 -3.02 11.85 -5.85
C THR A 108 -3.92 13.03 -5.50
N PRO A 109 -3.37 14.12 -4.95
CA PRO A 109 -4.08 15.38 -4.82
C PRO A 109 -4.20 16.06 -6.21
N THR A 110 -5.35 16.64 -6.50
CA THR A 110 -5.62 17.41 -7.73
C THR A 110 -6.36 18.70 -7.42
N SER A 111 -6.09 19.73 -8.23
CA SER A 111 -6.67 21.07 -8.10
C SER A 111 -7.19 21.52 -9.46
N ASP A 112 -8.36 22.15 -9.46
CA ASP A 112 -8.97 22.80 -10.63
C ASP A 112 -8.13 23.97 -11.16
N ARG A 113 -7.29 24.57 -10.31
CA ARG A 113 -6.32 25.62 -10.69
C ARG A 113 -5.28 25.13 -11.71
N ASN A 114 -5.08 23.82 -11.85
CA ASN A 114 -4.23 23.25 -12.88
C ASN A 114 -5.02 23.02 -14.17
N LYS A 115 -4.88 23.93 -15.15
CA LYS A 115 -5.57 23.86 -16.45
C LYS A 115 -5.36 22.54 -17.20
N ILE A 116 -4.18 21.93 -17.06
CA ILE A 116 -3.83 20.67 -17.72
C ILE A 116 -4.09 19.43 -16.84
N ARG A 117 -4.80 19.58 -15.70
CA ARG A 117 -5.06 18.49 -14.74
C ARG A 117 -5.60 17.23 -15.39
N GLY A 118 -6.55 17.36 -16.33
CA GLY A 118 -7.17 16.20 -16.99
C GLY A 118 -6.20 15.40 -17.87
N VAL A 119 -5.27 16.08 -18.55
CA VAL A 119 -4.24 15.41 -19.37
C VAL A 119 -3.27 14.65 -18.47
N LEU A 120 -2.81 15.30 -17.40
CA LEU A 120 -1.89 14.69 -16.44
C LEU A 120 -2.52 13.52 -15.68
N LEU A 121 -3.79 13.65 -15.30
CA LEU A 121 -4.53 12.58 -14.62
C LEU A 121 -4.72 11.36 -15.53
N ARG A 122 -5.07 11.56 -16.80
CA ARG A 122 -5.16 10.46 -17.79
C ARG A 122 -3.81 9.79 -18.02
N ARG A 123 -2.72 10.56 -18.12
CA ARG A 123 -1.37 10.03 -18.25
C ARG A 123 -1.03 9.13 -17.06
N LEU A 124 -1.25 9.63 -15.84
CA LEU A 124 -1.01 8.86 -14.62
C LEU A 124 -1.90 7.60 -14.58
N ALA A 125 -3.19 7.71 -14.91
CA ALA A 125 -4.10 6.58 -15.00
C ALA A 125 -3.58 5.51 -15.98
N ASN A 126 -3.14 5.90 -17.17
CA ASN A 126 -2.58 4.95 -18.14
C ASN A 126 -1.33 4.24 -17.61
N THR A 127 -0.46 4.92 -16.86
CA THR A 127 0.69 4.30 -16.19
C THR A 127 0.23 3.34 -15.08
N LEU A 128 -0.65 3.78 -14.19
CA LEU A 128 -1.12 2.97 -13.05
C LEU A 128 -1.90 1.73 -13.49
N ARG A 129 -2.57 1.77 -14.65
CA ARG A 129 -3.27 0.63 -15.24
C ARG A 129 -2.31 -0.51 -15.61
N LEU A 130 -1.04 -0.20 -15.88
CA LEU A 130 -0.01 -1.19 -16.23
C LEU A 130 0.67 -1.80 -14.99
N VAL A 131 0.40 -1.26 -13.79
CA VAL A 131 1.00 -1.75 -12.55
C VAL A 131 0.30 -3.04 -12.12
N ALA A 132 1.09 -4.01 -11.64
CA ALA A 132 0.54 -5.27 -11.17
C ALA A 132 -0.43 -5.06 -9.99
N GLN A 133 -1.50 -5.84 -9.95
CA GLN A 133 -2.44 -5.83 -8.83
C GLN A 133 -1.84 -6.56 -7.60
N PRO A 134 -2.24 -6.19 -6.37
CA PRO A 134 -3.27 -5.22 -6.01
C PRO A 134 -2.75 -3.76 -5.95
N LEU A 135 -3.52 -2.84 -6.53
CA LEU A 135 -3.31 -1.39 -6.47
C LEU A 135 -4.63 -0.65 -6.17
N LEU A 136 -4.57 0.31 -5.25
CA LEU A 136 -5.68 1.23 -4.95
C LEU A 136 -5.25 2.66 -5.24
N TRP A 137 -6.05 3.38 -6.04
CA TRP A 137 -5.80 4.79 -6.36
C TRP A 137 -6.77 5.71 -5.61
N ILE A 138 -6.25 6.50 -4.68
CA ILE A 138 -7.03 7.51 -3.95
C ILE A 138 -6.78 8.86 -4.61
N VAL A 139 -7.82 9.42 -5.22
CA VAL A 139 -7.78 10.76 -5.82
C VAL A 139 -8.60 11.69 -4.94
N VAL A 140 -7.98 12.81 -4.57
CA VAL A 140 -8.61 13.83 -3.73
C VAL A 140 -8.73 15.12 -4.52
N GLU A 141 -9.93 15.68 -4.62
CA GLU A 141 -10.16 16.96 -5.28
C GLU A 141 -11.15 17.84 -4.52
N ARG A 142 -11.19 19.11 -4.86
CA ARG A 142 -12.23 20.01 -4.36
C ARG A 142 -13.57 19.64 -4.98
N GLN A 143 -14.63 19.61 -4.18
CA GLN A 143 -15.98 19.43 -4.68
C GLN A 143 -16.29 20.52 -5.72
N SER A 144 -16.70 20.07 -6.89
CA SER A 144 -17.11 20.91 -8.00
C SER A 144 -18.22 20.22 -8.79
N ASP A 145 -18.97 20.98 -9.56
CA ASP A 145 -20.00 20.44 -10.47
C ASP A 145 -19.39 19.80 -11.73
N ASP A 146 -18.07 19.96 -11.93
CA ASP A 146 -17.33 19.35 -13.04
C ASP A 146 -17.16 17.83 -12.81
N SER A 147 -17.71 17.04 -13.72
CA SER A 147 -17.62 15.58 -13.68
C SER A 147 -16.34 15.01 -14.30
N LYS A 148 -15.43 15.85 -14.83
CA LYS A 148 -14.25 15.44 -15.60
C LYS A 148 -13.31 14.47 -14.89
N VAL A 149 -13.01 14.69 -13.62
CA VAL A 149 -12.13 13.79 -12.84
C VAL A 149 -12.85 12.46 -12.60
N SER A 150 -14.10 12.50 -12.14
CA SER A 150 -14.93 11.30 -11.95
C SER A 150 -15.07 10.46 -13.23
N GLU A 151 -15.24 11.10 -14.39
CA GLU A 151 -15.30 10.44 -15.68
C GLU A 151 -13.97 9.76 -16.05
N ILE A 152 -12.84 10.44 -15.84
CA ILE A 152 -11.50 9.87 -16.07
C ILE A 152 -11.28 8.65 -15.17
N LEU A 153 -11.64 8.72 -13.88
CA LEU A 153 -11.50 7.62 -12.94
C LEU A 153 -12.34 6.41 -13.35
N ARG A 154 -13.62 6.61 -13.69
CA ARG A 154 -14.51 5.53 -14.18
C ARG A 154 -13.97 4.84 -15.42
N LYS A 155 -13.38 5.60 -16.36
CA LYS A 155 -12.81 5.06 -17.61
C LYS A 155 -11.42 4.43 -17.43
N SER A 156 -10.78 4.63 -16.28
CA SER A 156 -9.40 4.16 -16.07
C SER A 156 -9.27 2.64 -15.93
N GLY A 157 -10.32 1.96 -15.44
CA GLY A 157 -10.29 0.53 -15.11
C GLY A 157 -9.45 0.19 -13.87
N ILE A 158 -9.02 1.19 -13.10
CA ILE A 158 -8.24 1.01 -11.87
C ILE A 158 -9.19 1.01 -10.67
N MET A 159 -8.91 0.21 -9.64
CA MET A 159 -9.62 0.32 -8.37
C MET A 159 -9.29 1.67 -7.72
N TYR A 160 -10.31 2.53 -7.54
CA TYR A 160 -10.10 3.87 -7.02
C TYR A 160 -11.04 4.23 -5.86
N ARG A 161 -10.62 5.21 -5.06
CA ARG A 161 -11.50 5.96 -4.16
C ARG A 161 -11.43 7.43 -4.52
N HIS A 162 -12.57 8.03 -4.80
CA HIS A 162 -12.68 9.45 -5.10
C HIS A 162 -13.15 10.20 -3.84
N VAL A 163 -12.28 11.03 -3.26
CA VAL A 163 -12.54 11.78 -2.03
C VAL A 163 -12.66 13.27 -2.38
N VAL A 164 -13.66 13.95 -1.83
CA VAL A 164 -13.92 15.36 -2.11
C VAL A 164 -14.03 16.20 -0.84
N PHE A 165 -13.68 17.48 -0.94
CA PHE A 165 -13.71 18.45 0.18
C PHE A 165 -14.33 19.79 -0.26
N LYS A 166 -14.78 20.63 0.67
CA LYS A 166 -15.52 21.87 0.36
C LYS A 166 -14.79 23.16 0.76
N GLU A 167 -13.77 23.02 1.58
CA GLU A 167 -13.00 24.08 2.20
C GLU A 167 -12.31 24.96 1.15
N ASN A 168 -12.21 26.25 1.45
CA ASN A 168 -11.52 27.22 0.61
C ASN A 168 -10.07 27.38 1.05
N PHE A 169 -9.15 27.38 0.08
CA PHE A 169 -7.74 27.64 0.31
C PHE A 169 -7.28 28.79 -0.55
N THR A 170 -6.53 29.73 0.02
CA THR A 170 -5.88 30.81 -0.75
C THR A 170 -4.60 30.29 -1.41
N ASP A 171 -3.80 29.54 -0.66
CA ASP A 171 -2.53 28.97 -1.08
C ASP A 171 -2.67 27.52 -1.60
N LEU A 172 -2.00 27.25 -2.73
CA LEU A 172 -1.98 25.93 -3.36
C LEU A 172 -1.24 24.89 -2.52
N LYS A 173 -0.19 25.26 -1.79
CA LYS A 173 0.55 24.29 -0.98
C LYS A 173 -0.32 23.81 0.20
N SER A 174 -1.01 24.73 0.88
CA SER A 174 -1.97 24.41 1.94
C SER A 174 -3.12 23.52 1.44
N GLU A 175 -3.67 23.82 0.26
CA GLU A 175 -4.69 22.98 -0.39
C GLU A 175 -4.18 21.55 -0.63
N MET A 176 -2.97 21.40 -1.19
CA MET A 176 -2.37 20.08 -1.46
C MET A 176 -2.03 19.32 -0.17
N ASP A 177 -1.55 19.99 0.88
CA ASP A 177 -1.27 19.36 2.17
C ASP A 177 -2.57 18.91 2.86
N HIS A 178 -3.65 19.70 2.78
CA HIS A 178 -4.98 19.30 3.26
C HIS A 178 -5.51 18.06 2.54
N GLN A 179 -5.45 18.03 1.21
CA GLN A 179 -5.88 16.87 0.42
C GLN A 179 -5.12 15.58 0.80
N ARG A 180 -3.81 15.69 1.07
CA ARG A 180 -3.01 14.55 1.54
C ARG A 180 -3.45 14.10 2.93
N ASN A 181 -3.68 15.01 3.86
CA ASN A 181 -4.17 14.67 5.20
C ASN A 181 -5.54 13.99 5.12
N MET A 182 -6.46 14.44 4.25
CA MET A 182 -7.74 13.75 4.04
C MET A 182 -7.58 12.32 3.54
N ALA A 183 -6.67 12.08 2.59
CA ALA A 183 -6.35 10.73 2.15
C ALA A 183 -5.78 9.88 3.28
N LEU A 184 -4.91 10.45 4.12
CA LEU A 184 -4.34 9.76 5.29
C LEU A 184 -5.43 9.40 6.31
N SER A 185 -6.30 10.34 6.68
CA SER A 185 -7.43 10.08 7.56
C SER A 185 -8.35 9.00 7.00
N HIS A 186 -8.56 8.98 5.68
CA HIS A 186 -9.36 7.95 5.02
C HIS A 186 -8.70 6.56 5.08
N ILE A 187 -7.38 6.48 4.89
CA ILE A 187 -6.59 5.25 5.02
C ILE A 187 -6.63 4.75 6.47
N GLU A 188 -6.44 5.64 7.43
CA GLU A 188 -6.44 5.37 8.86
C GLU A 188 -7.81 4.87 9.34
N HIS A 189 -8.87 5.61 8.99
CA HIS A 189 -10.25 5.26 9.37
C HIS A 189 -10.66 3.87 8.89
N HIS A 190 -10.30 3.51 7.65
CA HIS A 190 -10.64 2.21 7.06
C HIS A 190 -9.54 1.15 7.28
N ARG A 191 -8.45 1.49 7.99
CA ARG A 191 -7.29 0.61 8.24
C ARG A 191 -6.80 -0.09 6.97
N LEU A 192 -6.67 0.65 5.86
CA LEU A 192 -6.27 0.07 4.59
C LEU A 192 -4.81 -0.37 4.69
N SER A 193 -4.56 -1.68 4.72
CA SER A 193 -3.22 -2.26 4.86
C SER A 193 -2.48 -2.30 3.52
N GLY A 194 -1.38 -1.57 3.39
CA GLY A 194 -0.59 -1.47 2.16
C GLY A 194 0.53 -0.44 2.23
N ILE A 195 1.25 -0.28 1.12
CA ILE A 195 2.31 0.74 0.98
C ILE A 195 1.71 2.00 0.37
N VAL A 196 1.77 3.10 1.10
CA VAL A 196 1.23 4.40 0.69
C VAL A 196 2.31 5.21 -0.02
N HIS A 197 1.99 5.69 -1.22
CA HIS A 197 2.86 6.56 -2.02
C HIS A 197 2.10 7.79 -2.50
N PHE A 198 2.69 8.97 -2.31
CA PHE A 198 2.11 10.22 -2.80
C PHE A 198 2.54 10.50 -4.23
N ALA A 199 1.64 10.29 -5.18
CA ALA A 199 1.88 10.55 -6.60
C ALA A 199 1.33 11.92 -7.03
N GLY A 200 2.23 12.83 -7.40
CA GLY A 200 1.86 14.09 -8.04
C GLY A 200 1.51 13.90 -9.52
N LEU A 201 0.60 14.73 -10.04
CA LEU A 201 0.17 14.68 -11.44
C LEU A 201 1.31 14.85 -12.46
N SER A 202 2.40 15.53 -12.09
CA SER A 202 3.56 15.73 -12.95
C SER A 202 4.66 14.68 -12.79
N ASN A 203 4.43 13.66 -11.96
CA ASN A 203 5.39 12.59 -11.75
C ASN A 203 5.36 11.59 -12.91
N VAL A 204 6.52 11.14 -13.36
CA VAL A 204 6.70 10.07 -14.35
C VAL A 204 7.35 8.91 -13.63
N TYR A 205 6.81 7.71 -13.83
CA TYR A 205 7.25 6.51 -13.14
C TYR A 205 7.79 5.51 -14.14
N ASP A 206 8.90 4.88 -13.78
CA ASP A 206 9.21 3.55 -14.29
C ASP A 206 8.19 2.55 -13.70
N LEU A 207 7.81 1.51 -14.44
CA LEU A 207 6.87 0.51 -13.91
C LEU A 207 7.50 -0.32 -12.78
N SER A 208 8.81 -0.57 -12.83
CA SER A 208 9.52 -1.32 -11.79
C SER A 208 9.48 -0.64 -10.43
N PHE A 209 9.31 0.70 -10.41
CA PHE A 209 9.12 1.48 -9.19
C PHE A 209 8.05 0.86 -8.27
N PHE A 210 6.92 0.46 -8.83
CA PHE A 210 5.79 -0.03 -8.05
C PHE A 210 6.03 -1.42 -7.48
N GLU A 211 6.92 -2.21 -8.08
CA GLU A 211 7.32 -3.51 -7.53
C GLU A 211 8.34 -3.34 -6.41
N GLU A 212 9.31 -2.45 -6.58
CA GLU A 212 10.32 -2.14 -5.58
C GLU A 212 9.71 -1.64 -4.25
N ILE A 213 8.73 -0.72 -4.31
CA ILE A 213 8.12 -0.17 -3.09
C ILE A 213 7.30 -1.19 -2.30
N ARG A 214 6.87 -2.31 -2.89
CA ARG A 214 6.14 -3.35 -2.13
C ARG A 214 7.01 -4.00 -1.06
N ALA A 215 8.33 -3.98 -1.24
CA ALA A 215 9.28 -4.52 -0.28
C ALA A 215 9.52 -3.60 0.93
N ILE A 216 8.89 -2.42 1.00
CA ILE A 216 8.98 -1.52 2.14
C ILE A 216 8.36 -2.17 3.37
N GLU A 217 9.10 -2.17 4.47
CA GLU A 217 8.58 -2.63 5.76
C GLU A 217 7.91 -1.49 6.52
N ALA A 218 8.67 -0.43 6.82
CA ALA A 218 8.21 0.76 7.54
C ALA A 218 8.20 1.97 6.60
N PHE A 219 9.38 2.48 6.25
CA PHE A 219 9.58 3.59 5.32
C PHE A 219 10.53 3.18 4.21
N GLY A 220 10.38 3.78 3.04
CA GLY A 220 11.33 3.65 1.94
C GLY A 220 11.52 4.98 1.21
N ALA A 221 12.74 5.22 0.74
CA ALA A 221 13.12 6.43 0.01
C ALA A 221 13.96 6.09 -1.22
N TRP A 222 13.92 6.95 -2.23
CA TRP A 222 14.61 6.74 -3.50
C TRP A 222 15.06 8.05 -4.15
N PRO A 223 16.02 8.01 -5.08
CA PRO A 223 16.39 9.17 -5.87
C PRO A 223 15.28 9.60 -6.82
N MET A 224 15.10 10.92 -6.91
CA MET A 224 14.15 11.57 -7.80
C MET A 224 14.88 12.56 -8.70
N ALA A 225 14.69 12.41 -10.02
CA ALA A 225 15.18 13.40 -10.97
C ALA A 225 14.13 14.49 -11.19
N LYS A 226 14.53 15.74 -10.99
CA LYS A 226 13.72 16.93 -11.27
C LYS A 226 14.13 17.52 -12.61
N LEU A 227 13.18 17.57 -13.53
CA LEU A 227 13.34 18.18 -14.84
C LEU A 227 12.51 19.45 -14.90
N ALA A 228 13.09 20.51 -15.45
CA ALA A 228 12.37 21.74 -15.76
C ALA A 228 12.55 22.02 -17.24
N ALA A 229 11.45 22.26 -17.95
CA ALA A 229 11.47 22.39 -19.40
C ALA A 229 12.35 23.56 -19.91
N ASN A 230 12.58 24.60 -19.10
CA ASN A 230 13.50 25.70 -19.41
C ASN A 230 14.96 25.47 -18.98
N ARG A 231 15.31 24.32 -18.43
CA ARG A 231 16.67 24.02 -17.97
C ARG A 231 17.23 22.82 -18.71
N LYS A 232 18.40 22.99 -19.33
CA LYS A 232 19.18 21.90 -19.94
C LYS A 232 19.85 20.96 -18.92
N ARG A 233 19.47 21.03 -17.64
CA ARG A 233 20.10 20.26 -16.56
C ARG A 233 19.06 19.53 -15.73
N VAL A 234 19.26 18.23 -15.57
CA VAL A 234 18.55 17.37 -14.63
C VAL A 234 19.15 17.56 -13.25
N ILE A 235 18.33 17.73 -12.22
CA ILE A 235 18.76 17.79 -10.83
C ILE A 235 18.27 16.52 -10.15
N ILE A 236 19.17 15.70 -9.63
CA ILE A 236 18.81 14.51 -8.85
C ILE A 236 18.82 14.91 -7.38
N GLU A 237 17.77 14.56 -6.65
CA GLU A 237 17.68 14.72 -5.20
C GLU A 237 17.23 13.38 -4.60
N GLY A 238 17.79 12.96 -3.47
CA GLY A 238 17.44 11.68 -2.88
C GLY A 238 18.40 11.19 -1.79
N PRO A 239 18.17 9.98 -1.27
CA PRO A 239 19.05 9.37 -0.28
C PRO A 239 20.38 8.96 -0.92
N VAL A 240 21.42 8.93 -0.09
CA VAL A 240 22.69 8.25 -0.34
C VAL A 240 22.65 6.95 0.44
N CYS A 241 22.89 5.84 -0.23
CA CYS A 241 22.68 4.52 0.35
C CYS A 241 23.98 3.71 0.35
N ASP A 242 24.20 2.95 1.42
CA ASP A 242 25.15 1.84 1.47
C ASP A 242 24.32 0.55 1.42
N SER A 243 24.38 -0.15 0.29
CA SER A 243 23.44 -1.22 -0.04
C SER A 243 21.98 -0.72 0.01
N SER A 244 21.18 -1.20 0.97
CA SER A 244 19.79 -0.77 1.15
C SER A 244 19.58 0.18 2.33
N GLU A 245 20.65 0.53 3.05
CA GLU A 245 20.59 1.42 4.21
C GLU A 245 20.84 2.87 3.76
N VAL A 246 20.01 3.80 4.25
CA VAL A 246 20.16 5.23 3.92
C VAL A 246 21.15 5.87 4.90
N VAL A 247 22.32 6.26 4.39
CA VAL A 247 23.43 6.86 5.17
C VAL A 247 23.49 8.39 5.07
N GLY A 248 22.67 8.99 4.19
CA GLY A 248 22.63 10.44 4.03
C GLY A 248 21.67 10.90 2.95
N TRP A 249 21.71 12.20 2.62
CA TRP A 249 20.80 12.82 1.65
C TRP A 249 21.51 13.83 0.74
N HIS A 250 21.25 13.75 -0.55
CA HIS A 250 21.64 14.75 -1.53
C HIS A 250 20.46 15.70 -1.82
N LEU A 251 20.40 16.85 -1.14
CA LEU A 251 19.32 17.82 -1.26
C LEU A 251 19.83 19.22 -1.61
N ARG A 252 19.32 19.82 -2.70
CA ARG A 252 19.81 21.12 -3.20
C ARG A 252 19.64 22.28 -2.21
N LYS A 253 18.62 22.22 -1.35
CA LYS A 253 18.34 23.28 -0.36
C LYS A 253 19.26 23.23 0.86
N MET A 254 20.01 22.14 1.06
CA MET A 254 20.99 22.04 2.15
C MET A 254 22.09 23.10 1.99
N ASN A 255 22.49 23.42 0.75
CA ASN A 255 23.59 24.35 0.45
C ASN A 255 23.29 25.83 0.75
N ASN A 256 22.04 26.19 1.03
CA ASN A 256 21.62 27.57 1.29
C ASN A 256 21.23 27.81 2.76
N VAL A 257 21.30 26.79 3.61
CA VAL A 257 21.07 26.94 5.06
C VAL A 257 22.41 27.31 5.68
N THR A 258 22.68 28.61 5.80
CA THR A 258 23.70 29.13 6.70
C THR A 258 23.40 28.66 8.12
N SER A 259 24.46 28.35 8.85
CA SER A 259 24.57 27.61 10.13
C SER A 259 23.78 28.12 11.35
N ASP A 260 22.72 28.90 11.17
CA ASP A 260 21.92 29.51 12.25
C ASP A 260 20.47 28.97 12.34
N ASP A 261 20.04 28.14 11.38
CA ASP A 261 18.66 27.63 11.30
C ASP A 261 18.60 26.12 11.61
N THR A 262 19.10 25.72 12.78
CA THR A 262 19.21 24.33 13.29
C THR A 262 17.88 23.60 13.50
N VAL A 263 16.74 24.25 13.21
CA VAL A 263 15.39 23.72 13.47
C VAL A 263 14.64 23.31 12.18
N ARG A 264 15.16 23.64 11.00
CA ARG A 264 14.46 23.35 9.73
C ARG A 264 15.06 22.14 9.04
N LEU A 265 14.49 20.97 9.34
CA LEU A 265 14.71 19.75 8.56
C LEU A 265 14.60 20.05 7.05
N PRO A 266 15.53 19.55 6.21
CA PRO A 266 15.53 19.87 4.80
C PRO A 266 14.24 19.34 4.16
N PRO A 267 13.56 20.15 3.31
CA PRO A 267 12.24 19.79 2.84
C PRO A 267 12.33 18.68 1.79
N LEU A 268 12.20 17.44 2.25
CA LEU A 268 12.07 16.27 1.40
C LEU A 268 10.83 16.41 0.51
N HIS A 269 10.94 16.02 -0.76
CA HIS A 269 9.80 16.06 -1.66
C HIS A 269 8.81 14.97 -1.27
N ILE A 270 7.51 15.27 -1.23
CA ILE A 270 6.52 14.31 -0.71
C ILE A 270 6.42 13.00 -1.50
N SER A 271 6.82 13.03 -2.77
CA SER A 271 6.85 11.85 -3.64
C SER A 271 8.18 11.09 -3.63
N SER A 272 9.16 11.48 -2.81
CA SER A 272 10.46 10.77 -2.74
C SER A 272 10.54 9.73 -1.63
N PHE A 273 9.40 9.42 -1.00
CA PHE A 273 9.29 8.35 -0.02
C PHE A 273 7.91 7.71 -0.06
N ALA A 274 7.83 6.49 0.46
CA ALA A 274 6.60 5.76 0.75
C ALA A 274 6.70 5.10 2.13
N PHE A 275 5.56 4.70 2.66
CA PHE A 275 5.49 4.13 4.00
C PHE A 275 4.40 3.08 4.12
N ASN A 276 4.54 2.20 5.10
CA ASN A 276 3.52 1.22 5.42
C ASN A 276 2.35 1.89 6.15
N SER A 277 1.14 1.74 5.63
CA SER A 277 -0.05 2.40 6.17
C SER A 277 -0.36 2.04 7.62
N SER A 278 0.10 0.89 8.12
CA SER A 278 -0.10 0.51 9.52
C SER A 278 0.56 1.47 10.50
N ILE A 279 1.51 2.31 10.05
CA ILE A 279 2.09 3.40 10.84
C ILE A 279 1.04 4.40 11.31
N LEU A 280 -0.08 4.54 10.58
CA LEU A 280 -1.16 5.47 10.91
C LEU A 280 -2.12 4.92 11.96
N TRP A 281 -2.37 3.60 11.99
CA TRP A 281 -3.48 3.02 12.76
C TRP A 281 -3.08 1.87 13.70
N ASP A 282 -1.81 1.44 13.68
CA ASP A 282 -1.22 0.42 14.55
C ASP A 282 0.12 0.92 15.13
N PRO A 283 0.10 1.94 16.02
CA PRO A 283 1.31 2.55 16.57
C PRO A 283 2.13 1.59 17.44
N GLU A 284 1.47 0.63 18.11
CA GLU A 284 2.12 -0.34 19.00
C GLU A 284 3.09 -1.25 18.24
N ARG A 285 2.72 -1.68 17.02
CA ARG A 285 3.60 -2.43 16.11
C ARG A 285 4.91 -1.71 15.80
N TRP A 286 4.91 -0.39 15.87
CA TRP A 286 6.07 0.46 15.60
C TRP A 286 6.72 0.99 16.89
N GLY A 287 6.38 0.41 18.05
CA GLY A 287 7.00 0.77 19.33
C GLY A 287 6.54 2.12 19.89
N ARG A 288 5.38 2.65 19.45
CA ARG A 288 4.87 3.95 19.90
C ARG A 288 3.78 3.81 20.96
N THR A 289 3.84 4.66 21.98
CA THR A 289 2.80 4.74 23.02
C THR A 289 1.62 5.58 22.53
N SER A 290 0.40 5.16 22.89
CA SER A 290 -0.86 5.79 22.44
C SER A 290 -0.99 7.27 22.85
N SER A 291 -0.17 7.81 23.76
CA SER A 291 -0.28 9.20 24.20
C SER A 291 0.26 10.24 23.19
N ALA A 292 0.91 9.82 22.10
CA ALA A 292 1.37 10.72 21.02
C ALA A 292 0.25 11.06 19.98
N GLN A 293 -1.00 10.76 20.31
CA GLN A 293 -2.15 10.76 19.39
C GLN A 293 -2.75 12.13 19.01
N ASP A 294 -2.09 13.25 19.33
CA ASP A 294 -2.55 14.58 18.86
C ASP A 294 -2.02 14.93 17.45
N THR A 295 -1.96 13.93 16.58
CA THR A 295 -1.39 14.01 15.22
C THR A 295 -2.45 14.09 14.11
N SER A 296 -3.74 13.98 14.45
CA SER A 296 -4.84 13.85 13.47
C SER A 296 -4.96 15.03 12.48
N GLN A 297 -4.54 16.25 12.87
CA GLN A 297 -4.61 17.42 12.00
C GLN A 297 -3.39 17.58 11.07
N ASN A 298 -2.24 16.97 11.39
CA ASN A 298 -1.00 17.14 10.63
C ASN A 298 -0.20 15.85 10.45
N SER A 299 -0.88 14.75 10.10
CA SER A 299 -0.27 13.45 9.81
C SER A 299 0.83 13.56 8.74
N LEU A 300 0.67 14.46 7.77
CA LEU A 300 1.70 14.72 6.75
C LEU A 300 2.99 15.33 7.33
N GLY A 301 2.87 16.33 8.22
CA GLY A 301 4.02 16.92 8.89
C GLY A 301 4.74 15.89 9.75
N TYR A 302 3.97 15.04 10.43
CA TYR A 302 4.48 13.91 11.19
C TYR A 302 5.30 12.94 10.32
N LEU A 303 4.75 12.48 9.19
CA LEU A 303 5.45 11.59 8.27
C LEU A 303 6.75 12.20 7.72
N ARG A 304 6.75 13.51 7.41
CA ARG A 304 7.96 14.20 6.94
C ARG A 304 9.06 14.22 8.00
N LYS A 305 8.67 14.39 9.27
CA LYS A 305 9.59 14.37 10.40
C LYS A 305 10.16 12.97 10.63
N GLU A 306 9.30 11.96 10.64
CA GLU A 306 9.69 10.56 10.88
C GLU A 306 10.64 9.99 9.81
N VAL A 307 10.52 10.43 8.55
CA VAL A 307 11.43 10.00 7.48
C VAL A 307 12.83 10.60 7.63
N LEU A 308 12.97 11.70 8.36
CA LEU A 308 14.21 12.46 8.47
C LEU A 308 14.88 12.38 9.84
N GLU A 309 14.13 12.16 10.92
CA GLU A 309 14.66 11.92 12.26
C GLU A 309 14.95 10.42 12.42
N GLU A 310 16.20 10.09 12.77
CA GLU A 310 16.80 8.75 12.72
C GLU A 310 16.15 7.67 13.61
N GLU A 311 16.49 6.41 13.27
CA GLU A 311 16.33 5.14 14.01
C GLU A 311 15.19 4.16 13.63
N THR A 312 14.42 4.38 12.55
CA THR A 312 13.47 3.34 12.10
C THR A 312 13.60 2.98 10.63
N LYS A 313 14.24 1.82 10.36
CA LYS A 313 14.03 0.94 9.19
C LYS A 313 13.74 1.65 7.86
N LEU A 314 14.48 2.73 7.55
CA LEU A 314 14.33 3.45 6.30
C LEU A 314 15.10 2.69 5.24
N LYS A 315 14.38 2.15 4.27
CA LYS A 315 14.97 1.37 3.19
C LYS A 315 15.26 2.23 1.97
N GLY A 316 16.49 2.18 1.50
CA GLY A 316 16.90 2.70 0.20
C GLY A 316 16.35 1.86 -0.95
N ILE A 317 15.77 2.54 -1.95
CA ILE A 317 15.21 1.92 -3.15
C ILE A 317 15.85 2.52 -4.41
N PRO A 318 16.28 1.69 -5.38
CA PRO A 318 16.39 0.23 -5.33
C PRO A 318 17.38 -0.26 -4.27
N ALA A 319 17.28 -1.53 -3.87
CA ALA A 319 18.09 -2.11 -2.79
C ALA A 319 19.61 -2.14 -3.05
N HIS A 320 20.04 -1.90 -4.29
CA HIS A 320 21.46 -1.78 -4.67
C HIS A 320 21.85 -0.30 -4.76
N ASP A 321 22.26 0.27 -3.62
CA ASP A 321 22.86 1.60 -3.46
C ASP A 321 22.01 2.78 -3.91
N CYS A 322 20.69 2.61 -3.98
CA CYS A 322 19.81 3.64 -4.53
C CYS A 322 20.29 4.12 -5.92
N SER A 323 20.86 3.21 -6.72
CA SER A 323 21.67 3.54 -7.90
C SER A 323 20.86 4.01 -9.12
N LYS A 324 19.53 3.86 -9.10
CA LYS A 324 18.66 4.17 -10.25
C LYS A 324 17.61 5.22 -9.89
N VAL A 325 17.36 6.11 -10.84
CA VAL A 325 16.20 6.99 -10.81
C VAL A 325 15.02 6.25 -11.42
N LEU A 326 14.01 5.95 -10.61
CA LEU A 326 12.75 5.32 -11.05
C LEU A 326 11.57 6.32 -11.09
N LEU A 327 11.81 7.55 -10.64
CA LEU A 327 10.81 8.60 -10.54
C LEU A 327 11.38 9.93 -11.02
N TRP A 328 10.68 10.53 -11.98
CA TRP A 328 10.97 11.87 -12.48
C TRP A 328 9.85 12.83 -12.12
N TYR A 329 10.22 14.00 -11.61
CA TYR A 329 9.31 15.12 -11.40
C TYR A 329 9.46 16.11 -12.55
N LEU A 330 8.43 16.23 -13.38
CA LEU A 330 8.40 17.20 -14.48
C LEU A 330 7.80 18.53 -14.01
N LYS A 331 8.62 19.57 -13.93
CA LYS A 331 8.10 20.93 -13.74
C LYS A 331 7.60 21.47 -15.07
N ILE A 332 6.32 21.21 -15.35
CA ILE A 332 5.60 21.78 -16.50
C ILE A 332 5.21 23.21 -16.14
N PHE A 333 5.45 24.16 -17.06
CA PHE A 333 5.36 25.60 -16.85
C PHE A 333 4.02 26.03 -16.22
N LYS A 334 4.06 27.06 -15.36
CA LYS A 334 2.92 27.97 -15.23
C LYS A 334 2.86 28.71 -16.57
N GLU A 335 1.77 28.56 -17.32
CA GLU A 335 1.45 29.56 -18.35
C GLU A 335 1.44 30.93 -17.66
N HIS A 336 2.13 31.89 -18.29
CA HIS A 336 2.27 33.26 -17.82
C HIS A 336 0.95 33.99 -17.74
#